data_AF-A0A817HF67-F1
#
_entry.id   AF-A0A817HF67-F1
#
_cell.length_a   1.000
_cell.length_b   1.000
_cell.length_c   1.000
_cell.angle_alpha   90.00
_cell.angle_beta   90.00
_cell.angle_gamma   90.00
#
_symmetry.space_group_name_H-M   'P 1'
#
loop_
_entity.id
_entity.type
_entity.pdbx_description
1 polymer ?
#
loop_
_entity_poly.entity_id
_entity_poly.type
_entity_poly.pdbx_seq_one_letter_code
_entity_poly.pdbx_strand_id
1 'polypeptide(L)'
;MFGLLHSQYINNEGCLIFIQAARNLGENICIDFILHYQNLQELKNNLESALDLEQGQFPEPAIEEKILKLIILLIKYQKNIQPSVEYIVLLLFDVPCFEIEQVGESSSMQLKAAFQNYESLRRVYDSKIIEMAMQRGFYMTPEQWPLLLYGYTTHVSIIDPIIDKLLTKTSFQTAIQQYQPML
;
A
#
# COMPACT_ATOMS: atom_id res chain seq x y z
N MET A 1 -5.85 24.32 -1.91
CA MET A 1 -6.19 25.76 -1.78
C MET A 1 -6.74 26.36 -3.09
N PHE A 2 -6.11 26.15 -4.25
CA PHE A 2 -6.60 26.67 -5.54
C PHE A 2 -8.01 26.19 -5.95
N GLY A 3 -8.37 24.93 -5.70
CA GLY A 3 -9.71 24.41 -6.04
C GLY A 3 -10.88 25.04 -5.27
N LEU A 4 -10.63 25.56 -4.06
CA LEU A 4 -11.63 26.26 -3.25
C LEU A 4 -11.87 27.70 -3.74
N LEU A 5 -10.85 28.34 -4.31
CA LEU A 5 -10.94 29.72 -4.77
C LEU A 5 -11.62 29.85 -6.14
N HIS A 6 -11.76 28.75 -6.88
CA HIS A 6 -12.24 28.74 -8.26
C HIS A 6 -13.60 28.05 -8.48
N SER A 7 -14.20 27.46 -7.43
CA SER A 7 -15.53 26.86 -7.53
C SER A 7 -16.59 27.93 -7.75
N GLN A 8 -17.38 27.83 -8.81
CA GLN A 8 -18.53 28.71 -9.02
C GLN A 8 -19.64 28.32 -8.05
N TYR A 9 -19.70 28.96 -6.88
CA TYR A 9 -20.65 28.68 -5.80
C TYR A 9 -22.15 28.79 -6.17
N ILE A 10 -22.44 29.25 -7.38
CA ILE A 10 -23.79 29.55 -7.86
C ILE A 10 -24.43 28.32 -8.53
N ASN A 11 -23.63 27.33 -8.97
CA ASN A 11 -24.13 26.10 -9.59
C ASN A 11 -23.89 24.86 -8.70
N ASN A 12 -24.79 23.87 -8.79
CA ASN A 12 -24.72 22.64 -8.00
C ASN A 12 -23.39 21.87 -8.22
N GLU A 13 -22.85 21.91 -9.44
CA GLU A 13 -21.55 21.31 -9.76
C GLU A 13 -20.39 22.00 -9.04
N GLY A 14 -20.39 23.34 -8.97
CA GLY A 14 -19.39 24.11 -8.24
C GLY A 14 -19.45 23.88 -6.73
N CYS A 15 -20.65 23.72 -6.16
CA CYS A 15 -20.81 23.32 -4.76
C CYS A 15 -20.23 21.91 -4.48
N LEU A 16 -20.43 20.95 -5.39
CA LEU A 16 -19.86 19.61 -5.25
C LEU A 16 -18.32 19.65 -5.33
N ILE A 17 -17.76 20.40 -6.28
CA ILE A 17 -16.32 20.60 -6.41
C ILE A 17 -15.76 21.26 -5.14
N PHE A 18 -16.46 22.24 -4.58
CA PHE A 18 -16.07 22.90 -3.33
C PHE A 18 -16.05 21.93 -2.15
N ILE A 19 -17.11 21.13 -1.97
CA ILE A 19 -17.20 20.15 -0.88
C ILE A 19 -16.09 19.11 -0.99
N GLN A 20 -15.81 18.61 -2.19
CA GLN A 20 -14.69 17.69 -2.44
C GLN A 20 -13.35 18.34 -2.14
N ALA A 21 -13.13 19.58 -2.60
CA ALA A 21 -11.89 20.31 -2.35
C ALA A 21 -11.68 20.60 -0.84
N ALA A 22 -12.75 20.90 -0.11
CA ALA A 22 -12.71 21.15 1.34
C ALA A 22 -12.41 19.86 2.11
N ARG A 23 -13.03 18.74 1.70
CA ARG A 23 -12.74 17.42 2.26
C ARG A 23 -11.29 17.02 2.04
N ASN A 24 -10.78 17.12 0.81
CA ASN A 24 -9.39 16.79 0.49
C ASN A 24 -8.40 17.68 1.27
N LEU A 25 -8.74 18.97 1.46
CA LEU A 25 -7.93 19.86 2.29
C LEU A 25 -7.88 19.38 3.76
N GLY A 26 -9.02 18.98 4.32
CA GLY A 26 -9.08 18.42 5.67
C GLY A 26 -8.27 17.13 5.81
N GLU A 27 -8.41 16.21 4.85
CA GLU A 27 -7.64 14.95 4.80
C GLU A 27 -6.13 15.23 4.77
N ASN A 28 -5.68 16.13 3.89
CA ASN A 28 -4.25 16.47 3.76
C ASN A 28 -3.70 17.14 5.02
N ILE A 29 -4.45 18.07 5.64
CA ILE A 29 -4.02 18.70 6.89
C ILE A 29 -3.81 17.66 7.99
N CYS A 30 -4.71 16.68 8.11
CA CYS A 30 -4.55 15.62 9.11
C CYS A 30 -3.32 14.73 8.84
N ILE A 31 -3.04 14.41 7.57
CA ILE A 31 -1.83 13.67 7.17
C ILE A 31 -0.58 14.48 7.53
N ASP A 32 -0.55 15.77 7.22
CA ASP A 32 0.57 16.65 7.56
C ASP A 32 0.83 16.70 9.07
N PHE A 33 -0.24 16.72 9.88
CA PHE A 33 -0.12 16.62 11.34
C PHE A 33 0.49 15.27 11.78
N ILE A 34 0.06 14.15 11.21
CA ILE A 34 0.67 12.84 11.52
C ILE A 34 2.17 12.85 11.18
N LEU A 35 2.51 13.27 9.96
CA LEU A 35 3.89 13.28 9.50
C LEU A 35 4.77 14.16 10.40
N HIS A 36 4.22 15.24 10.96
CA HIS A 36 4.92 16.10 11.89
C HIS A 36 5.23 15.42 13.25
N TYR A 37 4.32 14.57 13.75
CA TYR A 37 4.43 13.95 15.07
C TYR A 37 5.01 12.53 15.06
N GLN A 38 5.08 11.86 13.90
CA GLN A 38 5.60 10.49 13.80
C GLN A 38 7.12 10.42 13.91
N ASN A 39 7.62 9.55 14.80
CA ASN A 39 9.04 9.21 14.90
C ASN A 39 9.39 8.08 13.92
N LEU A 40 10.22 8.39 12.92
CA LEU A 40 10.68 7.47 11.87
C LEU A 40 11.31 6.16 12.39
N GLN A 41 12.00 6.18 13.53
CA GLN A 41 12.63 4.98 14.12
C GLN A 41 11.61 4.07 14.82
N GLU A 42 10.64 4.65 15.52
CA GLU A 42 9.53 3.88 16.09
C GLU A 42 8.61 3.36 14.99
N LEU A 43 8.44 4.12 13.90
CA LEU A 43 7.64 3.73 12.76
C LEU A 43 8.09 2.40 12.16
N LYS A 44 9.39 2.22 11.93
CA LYS A 44 9.94 0.97 11.39
C LYS A 44 9.64 -0.21 12.31
N ASN A 45 9.94 -0.07 13.61
CA ASN A 45 9.72 -1.13 14.61
C ASN A 45 8.23 -1.46 14.79
N ASN A 46 7.36 -0.45 14.67
CA ASN A 46 5.92 -0.59 14.79
C ASN A 46 5.29 -1.21 13.53
N LEU A 47 5.81 -0.90 12.34
CA LEU A 47 5.41 -1.56 11.08
C LEU A 47 5.79 -3.04 11.09
N GLU A 48 7.03 -3.35 11.50
CA GLU A 48 7.50 -4.73 11.65
C GLU A 48 6.64 -5.53 12.65
N SER A 49 6.26 -4.90 13.77
CA SER A 49 5.40 -5.52 14.78
C SER A 49 3.95 -5.66 14.31
N ALA A 50 3.40 -4.66 13.61
CA ALA A 50 2.00 -4.62 13.26
C ALA A 50 1.65 -5.44 12.01
N LEU A 51 2.63 -5.78 11.17
CA LEU A 51 2.44 -6.68 10.03
C LEU A 51 2.22 -8.15 10.43
N ASP A 52 2.19 -8.48 11.73
CA ASP A 52 1.95 -9.84 12.29
C ASP A 52 2.68 -10.92 11.48
N LEU A 53 3.94 -10.63 11.16
CA LEU A 53 4.89 -11.63 10.70
C LEU A 53 5.17 -12.54 11.89
N GLU A 54 4.32 -13.54 12.13
CA GLU A 54 4.38 -14.37 13.34
C GLU A 54 5.78 -14.95 13.64
N GLN A 55 6.73 -15.00 12.67
CA GLN A 55 8.14 -15.34 12.91
C GLN A 55 9.20 -14.65 12.01
N GLY A 56 8.97 -13.46 11.44
CA GLY A 56 9.90 -12.92 10.43
C GLY A 56 10.17 -11.41 10.53
N GLN A 57 11.43 -11.01 10.60
CA GLN A 57 11.84 -9.64 10.26
C GLN A 57 11.36 -9.31 8.84
N PHE A 58 10.98 -8.04 8.60
CA PHE A 58 10.72 -7.56 7.23
C PHE A 58 11.95 -7.93 6.37
N PRO A 59 11.79 -8.70 5.29
CA PRO A 59 12.94 -9.18 4.53
C PRO A 59 13.73 -7.98 4.02
N GLU A 60 15.06 -8.05 4.13
CA GLU A 60 15.91 -7.00 3.56
C GLU A 60 15.51 -6.78 2.09
N PRO A 61 15.54 -5.53 1.57
CA PRO A 61 15.06 -5.23 0.22
C PRO A 61 15.61 -6.16 -0.88
N ALA A 62 16.88 -6.58 -0.74
CA ALA A 62 17.53 -7.51 -1.67
C ALA A 62 17.00 -8.96 -1.59
N ILE A 63 16.50 -9.38 -0.43
CA ILE A 63 15.86 -10.68 -0.22
C ILE A 63 14.43 -10.62 -0.78
N GLU A 64 13.70 -9.54 -0.51
CA GLU A 64 12.33 -9.34 -0.99
C GLU A 64 12.25 -9.37 -2.53
N GLU A 65 13.14 -8.65 -3.22
CA GLU A 65 13.23 -8.68 -4.69
C GLU A 65 13.43 -10.10 -5.23
N LYS A 66 14.34 -10.87 -4.60
CA LYS A 66 14.59 -12.27 -4.99
C LYS A 66 13.37 -13.15 -4.75
N ILE A 67 12.64 -12.94 -3.67
CA ILE A 67 11.43 -13.71 -3.36
C ILE A 67 10.32 -13.40 -4.37
N LEU A 68 10.06 -12.12 -4.70
CA LEU A 68 9.06 -11.76 -5.70
C LEU A 68 9.38 -12.35 -7.08
N LYS A 69 10.65 -12.34 -7.49
CA LYS A 69 11.10 -13.00 -8.73
C LYS A 69 10.93 -14.52 -8.66
N LEU A 70 11.21 -15.13 -7.51
CA LEU A 70 11.02 -16.56 -7.28
C LEU A 70 9.54 -16.94 -7.32
N ILE A 71 8.64 -16.14 -6.76
CA ILE A 71 7.18 -16.34 -6.81
C ILE A 71 6.72 -16.42 -8.26
N ILE A 72 7.11 -15.46 -9.10
CA ILE A 72 6.78 -15.47 -10.53
C ILE A 72 7.24 -16.78 -11.19
N LEU A 73 8.47 -17.22 -10.90
CA LEU A 73 9.00 -18.46 -11.46
C LEU A 73 8.26 -19.70 -10.95
N LEU A 74 8.06 -19.83 -9.64
CA LEU A 74 7.40 -20.99 -9.03
C LEU A 74 5.97 -21.14 -9.56
N ILE A 75 5.22 -20.05 -9.65
CA ILE A 75 3.85 -20.06 -10.18
C ILE A 75 3.83 -20.34 -11.68
N LYS A 76 4.73 -19.71 -12.45
CA LYS A 76 4.83 -19.95 -13.90
C LYS A 76 5.13 -21.42 -14.23
N TYR A 77 5.93 -22.08 -13.41
CA TYR A 77 6.31 -23.48 -13.61
C TYR A 77 5.48 -24.46 -12.76
N GLN A 78 4.38 -24.00 -12.15
CA GLN A 78 3.48 -24.80 -11.29
C GLN A 78 4.25 -25.66 -10.28
N LYS A 79 5.30 -25.07 -9.69
CA LYS A 79 6.13 -25.72 -8.67
C LYS A 79 5.56 -25.43 -7.28
N ASN A 80 5.72 -26.38 -6.38
CA ASN A 80 5.37 -26.19 -4.98
C ASN A 80 6.08 -24.96 -4.41
N ILE A 81 5.29 -24.08 -3.83
CA ILE A 81 5.78 -22.90 -3.13
C ILE A 81 6.39 -23.38 -1.81
N GLN A 82 7.64 -23.01 -1.56
CA GLN A 82 8.32 -23.37 -0.31
C GLN A 82 7.76 -22.56 0.86
N PRO A 83 7.77 -23.08 2.10
CA PRO A 83 7.26 -22.38 3.28
C PRO A 83 7.91 -21.00 3.52
N SER A 84 9.18 -20.83 3.15
CA SER A 84 9.91 -19.55 3.25
C SER A 84 9.35 -18.44 2.34
N VAL A 85 8.46 -18.77 1.41
CA VAL A 85 7.82 -17.87 0.44
C VAL A 85 6.33 -17.68 0.76
N GLU A 86 5.79 -18.49 1.68
CA GLU A 86 4.36 -18.58 2.00
C GLU A 86 3.79 -17.26 2.53
N TYR A 87 4.54 -16.53 3.36
CA TYR A 87 4.12 -15.22 3.86
C TYR A 87 3.87 -14.20 2.76
N ILE A 88 4.77 -14.09 1.78
CA ILE A 88 4.59 -13.12 0.68
C ILE A 88 3.43 -13.56 -0.22
N VAL A 89 3.21 -14.87 -0.38
CA VAL A 89 2.04 -15.37 -1.10
C VAL A 89 0.74 -15.06 -0.35
N LEU A 90 0.72 -15.17 0.98
CA LEU A 90 -0.41 -14.76 1.83
C LEU A 90 -0.70 -13.26 1.68
N LEU A 91 0.33 -12.41 1.73
CA LEU A 91 0.17 -10.97 1.49
C LEU A 91 -0.46 -10.67 0.12
N LEU A 92 -0.05 -11.42 -0.91
CA LEU A 92 -0.54 -11.24 -2.28
C LEU A 92 -1.90 -11.92 -2.51
N PHE A 93 -2.31 -12.88 -1.67
CA PHE A 93 -3.54 -13.67 -1.84
C PHE A 93 -4.80 -12.81 -1.82
N ASP A 94 -4.85 -11.82 -0.93
CA ASP A 94 -5.96 -10.86 -0.82
C ASP A 94 -5.99 -9.82 -1.95
N VAL A 95 -4.98 -9.84 -2.82
CA VAL A 95 -4.84 -8.89 -3.91
C VAL A 95 -5.27 -9.58 -5.21
N PRO A 96 -6.03 -8.90 -6.11
CA PRO A 96 -6.63 -9.55 -7.28
C PRO A 96 -5.62 -9.87 -8.40
N CYS A 97 -4.42 -10.32 -8.03
CA CYS A 97 -3.34 -10.72 -8.92
C CYS A 97 -3.36 -12.20 -9.28
N PHE A 98 -4.20 -13.00 -8.62
CA PHE A 98 -4.35 -14.42 -8.88
C PHE A 98 -5.71 -14.80 -9.46
N GLU A 99 -5.70 -15.88 -10.23
CA GLU A 99 -6.84 -16.67 -10.64
C GLU A 99 -6.78 -17.99 -9.90
N ILE A 100 -7.91 -18.36 -9.27
CA ILE A 100 -8.05 -19.62 -8.56
C ILE A 100 -8.86 -20.54 -9.45
N GLU A 101 -8.24 -21.62 -9.90
CA GLU A 101 -8.90 -22.67 -10.67
C GLU A 101 -9.18 -23.85 -9.74
N GLN A 102 -10.46 -24.14 -9.52
CA GLN A 102 -10.88 -25.33 -8.79
C GLN A 102 -11.08 -26.49 -9.76
N VAL A 103 -10.34 -27.57 -9.54
CA VAL A 103 -10.45 -28.81 -10.30
C VAL A 103 -10.77 -29.94 -9.31
N GLY A 104 -12.06 -30.23 -9.16
CA GLY A 104 -12.55 -31.21 -8.18
C GLY A 104 -12.31 -30.74 -6.74
N GLU A 105 -11.59 -31.53 -5.94
CA GLU A 105 -11.24 -31.20 -4.55
C GLU A 105 -9.93 -30.39 -4.43
N SER A 106 -9.21 -30.18 -5.53
CA SER A 106 -7.94 -29.44 -5.55
C SER A 106 -8.13 -28.02 -6.07
N SER A 107 -7.53 -27.05 -5.37
CA SER A 107 -7.45 -25.66 -5.82
C SER A 107 -6.04 -25.38 -6.34
N SER A 108 -5.93 -24.90 -7.58
CA SER A 108 -4.69 -24.40 -8.14
C SER A 108 -4.76 -22.88 -8.31
N MET A 109 -3.61 -22.22 -8.17
CA MET A 109 -3.52 -20.76 -8.16
C MET A 109 -2.54 -20.31 -9.23
N GLN A 110 -3.00 -19.44 -10.12
CA GLN A 110 -2.21 -18.91 -11.23
C GLN A 110 -2.13 -17.39 -11.14
N LEU A 111 -0.99 -16.80 -11.51
CA LEU A 111 -0.87 -15.34 -11.66
C LEU A 111 -1.55 -14.91 -12.96
N LYS A 112 -2.40 -13.88 -12.88
CA LYS A 112 -2.98 -13.26 -14.07
C LYS A 112 -1.87 -12.72 -14.96
N ALA A 113 -2.06 -12.77 -16.28
CA ALA A 113 -1.07 -12.33 -17.26
C ALA A 113 -0.47 -10.94 -16.98
N ALA A 114 -1.28 -10.01 -16.46
CA ALA A 114 -0.85 -8.65 -16.12
C ALA A 114 0.21 -8.57 -15.00
N PHE A 115 0.36 -9.61 -14.18
CA PHE A 115 1.26 -9.65 -13.01
C PHE A 115 2.38 -10.68 -13.15
N GLN A 116 2.57 -11.26 -14.33
CA GLN A 116 3.64 -12.23 -14.58
C GLN A 116 5.02 -11.59 -14.84
N ASN A 117 5.15 -10.27 -14.66
CA ASN A 117 6.42 -9.56 -14.70
C ASN A 117 6.71 -8.94 -13.33
N TYR A 118 8.01 -8.81 -13.01
CA TYR A 118 8.46 -8.34 -11.70
C TYR A 118 7.92 -6.96 -11.36
N GLU A 119 7.97 -6.00 -12.28
CA GLU A 119 7.56 -4.61 -12.01
C GLU A 119 6.07 -4.52 -11.66
N SER A 120 5.20 -5.21 -12.40
CA SER A 120 3.77 -5.26 -12.12
C SER A 120 3.48 -5.90 -10.76
N LEU A 121 4.11 -7.04 -10.46
CA LEU A 121 3.89 -7.74 -9.18
C LEU A 121 4.44 -6.93 -8.01
N ARG A 122 5.60 -6.27 -8.19
CA ARG A 122 6.21 -5.40 -7.19
C ARG A 122 5.31 -4.22 -6.84
N ARG A 123 4.68 -3.57 -7.83
CA ARG A 123 3.73 -2.48 -7.57
C ARG A 123 2.52 -2.94 -6.77
N VAL A 124 2.04 -4.16 -7.03
CA VAL A 124 0.92 -4.76 -6.27
C VAL A 124 1.35 -5.02 -4.82
N TYR A 125 2.55 -5.56 -4.64
CA TYR A 125 3.15 -5.80 -3.34
C TYR A 125 3.33 -4.49 -2.55
N ASP A 126 3.98 -3.48 -3.13
CA ASP A 126 4.19 -2.17 -2.51
C ASP A 126 2.86 -1.54 -2.09
N SER A 127 1.86 -1.57 -2.98
CA SER A 127 0.52 -1.04 -2.68
C SER A 127 -0.14 -1.73 -1.50
N LYS A 128 0.07 -3.03 -1.31
CA LYS A 128 -0.49 -3.79 -0.20
C LYS A 128 0.22 -3.43 1.12
N ILE A 129 1.54 -3.32 1.12
CA ILE A 129 2.31 -2.91 2.30
C ILE A 129 1.90 -1.49 2.73
N ILE A 130 1.81 -0.56 1.78
CA ILE A 130 1.40 0.83 2.06
C ILE A 130 -0.03 0.88 2.60
N GLU A 131 -0.96 0.15 1.98
CA GLU A 131 -2.35 0.07 2.45
C GLU A 131 -2.44 -0.47 3.89
N MET A 132 -1.71 -1.55 4.20
CA MET A 132 -1.70 -2.15 5.54
C MET A 132 -1.14 -1.20 6.59
N ALA A 133 -0.12 -0.41 6.23
CA ALA A 133 0.46 0.60 7.10
C ALA A 133 -0.54 1.74 7.40
N MET A 134 -1.16 2.28 6.34
CA MET A 134 -2.16 3.35 6.46
C MET A 134 -3.38 2.90 7.27
N GLN A 135 -3.84 1.65 7.09
CA GLN A 135 -4.94 1.08 7.89
C GLN A 135 -4.62 1.07 9.39
N ARG A 136 -3.35 0.98 9.76
CA ARG A 136 -2.84 0.99 11.13
C ARG A 136 -2.43 2.39 11.62
N GLY A 137 -2.66 3.44 10.81
CA GLY A 137 -2.34 4.81 11.15
C GLY A 137 -0.88 5.21 10.90
N PHE A 138 -0.11 4.39 10.17
CA PHE A 138 1.26 4.71 9.76
C PHE A 138 1.24 5.42 8.40
N TYR A 139 1.78 6.64 8.37
CA TYR A 139 1.86 7.44 7.16
C TYR A 139 3.33 7.82 6.93
N MET A 140 3.76 7.84 5.68
CA MET A 140 5.13 8.18 5.32
C MET A 140 5.11 9.07 4.09
N THR A 141 6.11 9.94 3.99
CA THR A 141 6.32 10.72 2.78
C THR A 141 6.73 9.81 1.63
N PRO A 142 6.50 10.22 0.37
CA PRO A 142 6.90 9.44 -0.77
C PRO A 142 8.41 9.21 -0.91
N GLU A 143 9.25 9.97 -0.19
CA GLU A 143 10.70 9.75 -0.11
C GLU A 143 11.09 8.72 0.95
N GLN A 144 10.28 8.57 2.01
CA GLN A 144 10.52 7.62 3.10
C GLN A 144 10.16 6.18 2.70
N TRP A 145 9.10 6.01 1.93
CA TRP A 145 8.66 4.70 1.44
C TRP A 145 9.70 3.96 0.59
N PRO A 146 10.32 4.59 -0.45
CA PRO A 146 11.43 4.00 -1.18
C PRO A 146 12.58 3.56 -0.29
N LEU A 147 12.94 4.39 0.69
CA LEU A 147 14.02 4.07 1.63
C LEU A 147 13.69 2.82 2.45
N LEU A 148 12.44 2.67 2.88
CA LEU A 148 11.98 1.49 3.62
C LEU A 148 11.91 0.23 2.75
N LEU A 149 11.25 0.33 1.58
CA LEU A 149 10.91 -0.83 0.73
C LEU A 149 12.08 -1.27 -0.17
N TYR A 150 13.00 -0.36 -0.48
CA TYR A 150 14.07 -0.59 -1.45
C TYR A 150 15.46 -0.32 -0.86
N GLY A 151 15.57 0.45 0.22
CA GLY A 151 16.86 0.85 0.80
C GLY A 151 17.47 2.10 0.14
N TYR A 152 16.76 2.76 -0.77
CA TYR A 152 17.23 3.94 -1.51
C TYR A 152 16.06 4.84 -1.95
N THR A 153 16.34 6.07 -2.35
CA THR A 153 15.33 7.12 -2.56
C THR A 153 14.85 7.28 -4.01
N THR A 154 15.33 6.49 -4.97
CA THR A 154 15.05 6.72 -6.40
C THR A 154 13.66 6.27 -6.87
N HIS A 155 12.89 5.53 -6.07
CA HIS A 155 11.57 4.99 -6.44
C HIS A 155 10.36 5.89 -6.15
N VAL A 156 10.58 7.18 -5.85
CA VAL A 156 9.49 8.14 -5.55
C VAL A 156 8.41 8.14 -6.64
N SER A 157 8.81 8.20 -7.92
CA SER A 157 7.87 8.19 -9.06
C SER A 157 7.01 6.92 -9.20
N ILE A 158 7.39 5.82 -8.55
CA ILE A 158 6.60 4.58 -8.50
C ILE A 158 5.65 4.59 -7.30
N ILE A 159 6.10 5.16 -6.17
CA ILE A 159 5.36 5.19 -4.92
C ILE A 159 4.31 6.30 -4.89
N ASP A 160 4.62 7.51 -5.38
CA ASP A 160 3.70 8.65 -5.41
C ASP A 160 2.31 8.27 -5.92
N PRO A 161 2.15 7.64 -7.09
CA PRO A 161 0.83 7.33 -7.62
C PRO A 161 0.11 6.24 -6.81
N ILE A 162 0.85 5.38 -6.10
CA ILE A 162 0.27 4.36 -5.22
C ILE A 162 -0.34 5.03 -4.00
N ILE A 163 0.40 5.95 -3.36
CA ILE A 163 -0.08 6.71 -2.20
C ILE A 163 -1.32 7.51 -2.58
N ASP A 164 -1.27 8.27 -3.68
CA ASP A 164 -2.40 9.06 -4.16
C ASP A 164 -3.65 8.18 -4.34
N LYS A 165 -3.50 7.03 -5.01
CA LYS A 165 -4.60 6.09 -5.23
C LYS A 165 -5.16 5.54 -3.92
N LEU A 166 -4.33 5.26 -2.93
CA LEU A 166 -4.79 4.75 -1.63
C LEU A 166 -5.49 5.84 -0.83
N LEU A 167 -4.98 7.07 -0.84
CA LEU A 167 -5.61 8.21 -0.19
C LEU A 167 -7.00 8.50 -0.75
N THR A 168 -7.20 8.39 -2.06
CA THR A 168 -8.56 8.54 -2.65
C THR A 168 -9.56 7.47 -2.20
N LYS A 169 -9.09 6.30 -1.74
CA LYS A 169 -9.95 5.23 -1.22
C LYS A 169 -10.27 5.41 0.26
N THR A 170 -9.42 6.09 1.01
CA THR A 170 -9.61 6.32 2.44
C THR A 170 -10.76 7.30 2.66
N SER A 171 -11.72 6.93 3.50
CA SER A 171 -12.80 7.85 3.86
C SER A 171 -12.30 8.87 4.87
N PHE A 172 -12.76 10.13 4.78
CA PHE A 172 -12.43 11.18 5.75
C PHE A 172 -12.73 10.75 7.20
N GLN A 173 -13.81 9.98 7.37
CA GLN A 173 -14.23 9.47 8.67
C GLN A 173 -13.27 8.41 9.22
N THR A 174 -12.76 7.52 8.36
CA THR A 174 -11.70 6.56 8.71
C THR A 174 -10.42 7.29 9.11
N ALA A 175 -10.06 8.33 8.35
CA ALA A 175 -8.92 9.16 8.67
C ALA A 175 -9.09 9.77 10.07
N ILE A 176 -10.19 10.48 10.35
CA ILE A 176 -10.51 11.04 11.68
C ILE A 176 -10.44 10.01 12.81
N GLN A 177 -10.99 8.81 12.61
CA GLN A 177 -10.96 7.75 13.62
C GLN A 177 -9.54 7.24 13.89
N GLN A 178 -8.70 7.14 12.86
CA GLN A 178 -7.28 6.83 13.01
C GLN A 178 -6.49 7.94 13.71
N TYR A 179 -6.97 9.20 13.64
CA TYR A 179 -6.34 10.36 14.27
C TYR A 179 -6.73 10.58 15.75
N GLN A 180 -7.86 10.04 16.21
CA GLN A 180 -8.34 10.23 17.59
C GLN A 180 -7.39 9.79 18.72
N PRO A 181 -6.61 8.70 18.62
CA PRO A 181 -5.72 8.26 19.70
C PRO A 181 -4.41 9.08 19.82
N MET A 182 -4.15 10.02 18.89
CA MET A 182 -2.96 10.90 18.92
C MET A 182 -3.21 12.28 19.57
N LEU A 183 -4.45 12.56 19.99
CA LEU A 183 -4.87 13.76 20.75
C LEU A 183 -5.03 13.44 22.24
#